data_AF-B7Q752-F1
#
_entry.id   AF-B7Q752-F1
#
_cell.length_a   1.000
_cell.length_b   1.000
_cell.length_c   1.000
_cell.angle_alpha   90.00
_cell.angle_beta   90.00
_cell.angle_gamma   90.00
#
_symmetry.space_group_name_H-M   'P 1'
#
loop_
_entity.id
_entity.type
_entity.pdbx_description
1 polymer ?
#
loop_
_entity_poly.entity_id
_entity_poly.type
_entity_poly.pdbx_seq_one_letter_code
_entity_poly.pdbx_strand_id
1 'polypeptide(L)'
;KRHVALRFLYLGWNYDGYVVQEDTANTVEAALFQALQRTRLLDLRETSNYHRCGRTDKGVSAFSQVISIDLRSNLTEGPEGTAPSARSIHSVISVARSTELDYVKILNGVLPPDIRVLAWAPAEPSFSARFDCQARTYRYFLPKGNLVVQRMREAAKLLVGEHDFRNLCKMDVGNGVTRYVRRILSTELYDGEPEGDGGSSGYQMLCLEIVGQAFLWHQVRCIVAILLLVGQGLEEPEVVSKLLDVEAHPCKPQYGMASEIPLVLYDCQFEGLDWRYDVAELTAVSKHLQKLWMHERVKSEMIRSMLKDIAGLPCMAGTEVLSQCDPLLSGPTARVYRPLLQRPVCDSLEERVRHFAKRRKIEASDGLDEDGRGAEVDRRQGPMDVAMDAAVDVANKD
;
A
#
# COMPACT_ATOMS: atom_id res chain seq x y z
N LYS A 1 9.33 17.36 -21.94
CA LYS A 1 8.71 16.63 -20.80
C LYS A 1 9.43 17.05 -19.53
N ARG A 2 8.83 16.88 -18.35
CA ARG A 2 9.44 17.19 -17.05
C ARG A 2 9.27 16.00 -16.12
N HIS A 3 10.32 15.65 -15.40
CA HIS A 3 10.22 14.68 -14.31
C HIS A 3 9.59 15.32 -13.08
N VAL A 4 8.55 14.67 -12.53
CA VAL A 4 7.81 15.15 -11.37
C VAL A 4 7.55 14.02 -10.39
N ALA A 5 7.36 14.39 -9.12
CA ALA A 5 6.73 13.53 -8.13
C ALA A 5 5.25 13.93 -7.98
N LEU A 6 4.34 12.96 -7.99
CA LEU A 6 2.92 13.17 -7.70
C LEU A 6 2.57 12.51 -6.37
N ARG A 7 1.90 13.27 -5.48
CA ARG A 7 1.35 12.78 -4.22
C ARG A 7 -0.16 12.71 -4.34
N PHE A 8 -0.73 11.55 -4.03
CA PHE A 8 -2.16 11.31 -4.17
C PHE A 8 -2.67 10.34 -3.11
N LEU A 9 -3.97 10.47 -2.83
CA LEU A 9 -4.72 9.55 -1.99
C LEU A 9 -5.63 8.66 -2.84
N TYR A 10 -5.99 7.52 -2.27
CA TYR A 10 -7.09 6.70 -2.75
C TYR A 10 -7.72 5.85 -1.65
N LEU A 11 -9.01 5.58 -1.81
CA LEU A 11 -9.79 4.65 -0.99
C LEU A 11 -9.74 3.27 -1.65
N GLY A 12 -8.95 2.37 -1.09
CA GLY A 12 -8.52 1.12 -1.75
C GLY A 12 -9.59 0.02 -1.79
N TRP A 13 -10.65 0.13 -0.99
CA TRP A 13 -11.66 -0.93 -0.80
C TRP A 13 -12.46 -1.31 -2.05
N ASN A 14 -12.43 -0.48 -3.10
CA ASN A 14 -13.06 -0.76 -4.40
C ASN A 14 -12.07 -1.32 -5.45
N TYR A 15 -10.78 -1.45 -5.11
CA TYR A 15 -9.72 -1.77 -6.05
C TYR A 15 -9.01 -3.08 -5.70
N ASP A 16 -8.54 -3.79 -6.72
CA ASP A 16 -7.77 -5.04 -6.60
C ASP A 16 -6.27 -4.81 -6.28
N GLY A 17 -5.98 -3.62 -5.75
CA GLY A 17 -4.65 -3.18 -5.31
C GLY A 17 -4.16 -1.99 -6.12
N TYR A 18 -2.93 -1.55 -5.81
CA TYR A 18 -2.34 -0.43 -6.52
C TYR A 18 -1.92 -0.82 -7.94
N VAL A 19 -1.15 -1.90 -8.08
CA VAL A 19 -0.44 -2.27 -9.31
C VAL A 19 -1.34 -3.01 -10.27
N VAL A 20 -1.27 -2.69 -11.57
CA VAL A 20 -1.95 -3.44 -12.65
C VAL A 20 -1.56 -4.92 -12.62
N GLN A 21 -2.54 -5.79 -12.78
CA GLN A 21 -2.37 -7.25 -12.88
C GLN A 21 -2.88 -7.73 -14.25
N GLU A 22 -2.43 -8.90 -14.69
CA GLU A 22 -2.79 -9.46 -16.01
C GLU A 22 -4.30 -9.76 -16.13
N ASP A 23 -4.94 -10.09 -15.00
CA ASP A 23 -6.31 -10.56 -14.90
C ASP A 23 -7.32 -9.45 -14.53
N THR A 24 -6.85 -8.26 -14.15
CA THR A 24 -7.74 -7.16 -13.77
C THR A 24 -7.19 -5.77 -14.12
N ALA A 25 -8.05 -4.97 -14.74
CA ALA A 25 -7.82 -3.54 -14.91
C ALA A 25 -8.35 -2.70 -13.73
N ASN A 26 -9.00 -3.32 -12.74
CA ASN A 26 -9.58 -2.63 -11.59
C ASN A 26 -8.53 -2.28 -10.52
N THR A 27 -7.54 -1.48 -10.92
CA THR A 27 -6.42 -1.08 -10.07
C THR A 27 -6.27 0.45 -10.06
N VAL A 28 -5.70 0.96 -8.98
CA VAL A 28 -5.47 2.41 -8.84
C VAL A 28 -4.51 2.91 -9.93
N GLU A 29 -3.48 2.14 -10.25
CA GLU A 29 -2.52 2.45 -11.30
C GLU A 29 -3.21 2.53 -12.68
N ALA A 30 -4.06 1.57 -13.04
CA ALA A 30 -4.79 1.63 -14.32
C ALA A 30 -5.63 2.91 -14.43
N ALA A 31 -6.40 3.25 -13.39
CA ALA A 31 -7.21 4.46 -13.36
C ALA A 31 -6.36 5.75 -13.47
N LEU A 32 -5.19 5.78 -12.81
CA LEU A 32 -4.26 6.89 -12.89
C LEU A 32 -3.67 7.05 -14.31
N PHE A 33 -3.23 5.96 -14.93
CA PHE A 33 -2.68 6.00 -16.29
C PHE A 33 -3.76 6.37 -17.32
N GLN A 34 -4.99 5.89 -17.17
CA GLN A 34 -6.11 6.31 -17.99
C GLN A 34 -6.35 7.82 -17.89
N ALA A 35 -6.29 8.40 -16.68
CA ALA A 35 -6.40 9.84 -16.47
C ALA A 35 -5.25 10.63 -17.11
N LEU A 36 -4.01 10.16 -16.97
CA LEU A 36 -2.82 10.76 -17.58
C LEU A 36 -2.89 10.79 -19.11
N GLN A 37 -3.35 9.69 -19.73
CA GLN A 37 -3.54 9.59 -21.18
C GLN A 37 -4.70 10.44 -21.66
N ARG A 38 -5.86 10.38 -20.99
CA ARG A 38 -7.05 11.17 -21.34
C ARG A 38 -6.77 12.68 -21.33
N THR A 39 -5.91 13.13 -20.42
CA THR A 39 -5.50 14.54 -20.29
C THR A 39 -4.32 14.93 -21.17
N ARG A 40 -3.76 13.95 -21.91
CA ARG A 40 -2.56 14.10 -22.75
C ARG A 40 -1.36 14.62 -21.96
N LEU A 41 -1.28 14.26 -20.68
CA LEU A 41 -0.10 14.49 -19.85
C LEU A 41 0.97 13.42 -20.09
N LEU A 42 0.56 12.23 -20.52
CA LEU A 42 1.42 11.12 -20.88
C LEU A 42 0.88 10.39 -22.11
N ASP A 43 1.77 9.95 -22.99
CA ASP A 43 1.42 9.11 -24.14
C ASP A 43 1.52 7.61 -23.78
N LEU A 44 2.72 7.14 -23.45
CA LEU A 44 3.04 5.72 -23.17
C LEU A 44 3.70 5.56 -21.81
N ARG A 45 3.37 4.47 -21.11
CA ARG A 45 3.90 4.17 -19.77
C ARG A 45 5.36 3.77 -19.81
N GLU A 46 5.76 3.04 -20.85
CA GLU A 46 7.08 2.43 -21.03
C GLU A 46 8.16 3.51 -21.17
N THR A 47 7.78 4.69 -21.67
CA THR A 47 8.67 5.82 -21.93
C THR A 47 8.51 6.95 -20.90
N SER A 48 7.89 6.65 -19.75
CA SER A 48 7.49 7.67 -18.77
C SER A 48 8.41 7.80 -17.57
N ASN A 49 9.50 7.02 -17.48
CA ASN A 49 10.38 6.97 -16.31
C ASN A 49 9.57 6.81 -15.01
N TYR A 50 8.62 5.87 -15.01
CA TYR A 50 7.65 5.71 -13.93
C TYR A 50 8.20 4.86 -12.78
N HIS A 51 8.16 5.41 -11.57
CA HIS A 51 8.46 4.70 -10.33
C HIS A 51 7.36 4.91 -9.29
N ARG A 52 7.19 3.92 -8.42
CA ARG A 52 6.16 3.89 -7.37
C ARG A 52 6.76 3.64 -6.01
N CYS A 53 6.37 4.44 -5.03
CA CYS A 53 6.89 4.34 -3.67
C CYS A 53 6.40 3.09 -2.93
N GLY A 54 5.09 2.86 -2.92
CA GLY A 54 4.46 1.71 -2.28
C GLY A 54 3.65 0.86 -3.26
N ARG A 55 3.56 -0.45 -2.98
CA ARG A 55 2.62 -1.37 -3.65
C ARG A 55 1.61 -1.80 -2.61
N THR A 56 0.46 -1.13 -2.55
CA THR A 56 -0.61 -1.52 -1.62
C THR A 56 -1.36 -2.73 -2.18
N ASP A 57 -1.68 -3.67 -1.29
CA ASP A 57 -2.46 -4.86 -1.64
C ASP A 57 -3.92 -4.48 -1.94
N LYS A 58 -4.68 -5.44 -2.48
CA LYS A 58 -6.14 -5.32 -2.65
C LYS A 58 -6.80 -4.79 -1.38
N GLY A 59 -7.71 -3.83 -1.54
CA GLY A 59 -8.47 -3.20 -0.47
C GLY A 59 -7.71 -2.19 0.40
N VAL A 60 -6.37 -2.13 0.34
CA VAL A 60 -5.55 -1.23 1.17
C VAL A 60 -5.59 0.19 0.59
N SER A 61 -5.86 1.17 1.46
CA SER A 61 -5.95 2.59 1.06
C SER A 61 -4.59 3.30 1.15
N ALA A 62 -4.50 4.51 0.58
CA ALA A 62 -3.36 5.39 0.80
C ALA A 62 -3.80 6.85 0.94
N PHE A 63 -3.15 7.58 1.84
CA PHE A 63 -3.29 9.03 1.93
C PHE A 63 -2.19 9.77 1.17
N SER A 64 -0.97 9.23 1.19
CA SER A 64 0.22 9.87 0.60
C SER A 64 1.01 8.83 -0.22
N GLN A 65 0.35 8.20 -1.19
CA GLN A 65 1.07 7.44 -2.20
C GLN A 65 1.86 8.43 -3.07
N VAL A 66 3.09 8.07 -3.40
CA VAL A 66 3.95 8.88 -4.25
C VAL A 66 4.43 8.08 -5.45
N ILE A 67 4.34 8.69 -6.62
CA ILE A 67 4.99 8.21 -7.84
C ILE A 67 5.94 9.27 -8.36
N SER A 68 6.96 8.85 -9.10
CA SER A 68 7.76 9.75 -9.95
C SER A 68 7.57 9.37 -11.41
N ILE A 69 7.44 10.37 -12.29
CA ILE A 69 7.04 10.17 -13.68
C ILE A 69 7.36 11.40 -14.56
N ASP A 70 7.64 11.17 -15.84
CA ASP A 70 7.82 12.21 -16.86
C ASP A 70 6.48 12.62 -17.46
N LEU A 71 6.11 13.89 -17.30
CA LEU A 71 4.87 14.46 -17.84
C LEU A 71 5.13 15.52 -18.91
N ARG A 72 4.11 15.79 -19.72
CA ARG A 72 4.06 17.01 -20.55
C ARG A 72 4.21 18.25 -19.64
N SER A 73 4.93 19.25 -20.13
CA SER A 73 5.20 20.50 -19.40
C SER A 73 5.04 21.68 -20.36
N ASN A 74 4.58 22.81 -19.82
CA ASN A 74 4.55 24.09 -20.54
C ASN A 74 5.89 24.83 -20.47
N LEU A 75 6.80 24.40 -19.60
CA LEU A 75 8.10 25.04 -19.41
C LEU A 75 9.10 24.47 -20.41
N THR A 76 9.77 25.38 -21.12
CA THR A 76 10.86 25.06 -22.05
C THR A 76 12.22 24.98 -21.35
N GLU A 77 12.33 25.40 -20.09
CA GLU A 77 13.56 25.40 -19.28
C GLU A 77 13.37 24.63 -17.96
N GLY A 78 14.21 23.61 -17.76
CA GLY A 78 14.30 22.71 -16.60
C GLY A 78 15.60 21.88 -16.70
N PRO A 79 16.02 21.13 -15.66
CA PRO A 79 17.41 20.63 -15.48
C PRO A 79 17.85 19.52 -16.44
N GLU A 80 17.23 19.38 -17.61
CA GLU A 80 17.97 19.18 -18.85
C GLU A 80 17.09 19.47 -20.07
N GLY A 81 17.62 20.28 -20.99
CA GLY A 81 16.99 20.70 -22.21
C GLY A 81 17.28 19.78 -23.39
N THR A 82 16.23 19.43 -24.12
CA THR A 82 16.31 19.33 -25.58
C THR A 82 15.31 20.30 -26.15
N ALA A 83 15.77 21.54 -26.38
CA ALA A 83 15.07 22.46 -27.25
C ALA A 83 14.97 21.84 -28.65
N PRO A 84 13.78 21.74 -29.26
CA PRO A 84 13.73 21.57 -30.71
C PRO A 84 14.38 22.83 -31.30
N SER A 85 15.42 22.63 -32.11
CA SER A 85 16.10 23.69 -32.85
C SER A 85 15.08 24.63 -33.47
N ALA A 86 15.19 25.92 -33.14
CA ALA A 86 14.29 26.98 -33.55
C ALA A 86 14.04 26.96 -35.06
N ARG A 87 12.78 26.77 -35.46
CA ARG A 87 12.25 27.36 -36.69
C ARG A 87 11.31 28.49 -36.29
N SER A 88 11.89 29.69 -36.37
CA SER A 88 11.23 30.97 -36.21
C SER A 88 10.10 31.14 -37.22
N ILE A 89 8.88 31.37 -36.73
CA ILE A 89 7.87 32.20 -37.41
C ILE A 89 7.19 33.10 -36.37
N HIS A 90 7.57 34.37 -36.41
CA HIS A 90 6.88 35.59 -35.99
C HIS A 90 6.06 35.62 -34.68
N SER A 91 6.65 36.36 -33.73
CA SER A 91 6.03 37.22 -32.72
C SER A 91 4.64 37.77 -33.09
N VAL A 92 3.65 37.68 -32.20
CA VAL A 92 2.96 38.82 -31.52
C VAL A 92 2.01 38.30 -30.41
N ILE A 93 2.49 37.62 -29.36
CA ILE A 93 1.78 37.60 -28.07
C ILE A 93 2.83 37.72 -26.97
N SER A 94 2.78 38.87 -26.32
CA SER A 94 3.49 39.21 -25.10
C SER A 94 3.64 38.03 -24.15
N VAL A 95 4.89 37.79 -23.76
CA VAL A 95 5.39 37.15 -22.53
C VAL A 95 4.35 37.10 -21.39
N ALA A 96 3.42 36.15 -21.46
CA ALA A 96 2.97 35.50 -20.25
C ALA A 96 4.09 34.53 -19.93
N ARG A 97 4.82 34.75 -18.83
CA ARG A 97 5.66 33.69 -18.24
C ARG A 97 4.77 32.45 -18.19
N SER A 98 5.02 31.45 -19.04
CA SER A 98 4.14 30.30 -19.14
C SER A 98 4.19 29.60 -17.78
N THR A 99 3.14 29.73 -16.99
CA THR A 99 3.02 28.97 -15.75
C THR A 99 2.97 27.49 -16.12
N GLU A 100 3.59 26.65 -15.30
CA GLU A 100 3.51 25.21 -15.49
C GLU A 100 2.04 24.74 -15.50
N LEU A 101 1.79 23.59 -16.12
CA LEU A 101 0.49 22.93 -16.09
C LEU A 101 0.05 22.66 -14.64
N ASP A 102 -1.22 22.92 -14.37
CA ASP A 102 -1.86 22.56 -13.11
C ASP A 102 -2.22 21.07 -13.11
N TYR A 103 -1.20 20.23 -12.86
CA TYR A 103 -1.35 18.77 -12.89
C TYR A 103 -2.44 18.28 -11.94
N VAL A 104 -2.57 18.92 -10.77
CA VAL A 104 -3.53 18.51 -9.73
C VAL A 104 -4.95 18.69 -10.24
N LYS A 105 -5.29 19.90 -10.70
CA LYS A 105 -6.62 20.20 -11.24
C LYS A 105 -6.95 19.40 -12.49
N ILE A 106 -5.99 19.27 -13.40
CA ILE A 106 -6.16 18.51 -14.65
C ILE A 106 -6.51 17.05 -14.34
N LEU A 107 -5.76 16.41 -13.43
CA LEU A 107 -5.97 15.01 -13.08
C LEU A 107 -7.24 14.80 -12.25
N ASN A 108 -7.47 15.63 -11.22
CA ASN A 108 -8.67 15.53 -10.39
C ASN A 108 -9.97 15.76 -11.18
N GLY A 109 -9.92 16.49 -12.29
CA GLY A 109 -11.06 16.68 -13.19
C GLY A 109 -11.49 15.42 -13.96
N VAL A 110 -10.65 14.39 -14.05
CA VAL A 110 -10.96 13.14 -14.78
C VAL A 110 -10.81 11.87 -13.96
N LEU A 111 -10.15 11.94 -12.79
CA LEU A 111 -9.96 10.79 -11.90
C LEU A 111 -11.28 10.33 -11.24
N PRO A 112 -11.47 9.02 -11.03
CA PRO A 112 -12.58 8.50 -10.24
C PRO A 112 -12.65 9.14 -8.85
N PRO A 113 -13.84 9.29 -8.23
CA PRO A 113 -14.01 9.98 -6.95
C PRO A 113 -13.09 9.48 -5.84
N ASP A 114 -12.84 8.17 -5.83
CA ASP A 114 -12.03 7.50 -4.82
C ASP A 114 -10.52 7.70 -4.99
N ILE A 115 -10.05 8.43 -6.01
CA ILE A 115 -8.62 8.74 -6.26
C ILE A 115 -8.44 10.25 -6.42
N ARG A 116 -7.58 10.88 -5.63
CA ARG A 116 -7.34 12.33 -5.69
C ARG A 116 -5.86 12.67 -5.59
N VAL A 117 -5.37 13.46 -6.52
CA VAL A 117 -4.04 14.08 -6.45
C VAL A 117 -4.11 15.23 -5.43
N LEU A 118 -3.16 15.23 -4.51
CA LEU A 118 -3.05 16.21 -3.43
C LEU A 118 -2.04 17.30 -3.77
N ALA A 119 -0.92 16.91 -4.37
CA ALA A 119 0.20 17.79 -4.65
C ALA A 119 1.09 17.21 -5.74
N TRP A 120 1.98 18.04 -6.24
CA TRP A 120 3.07 17.61 -7.11
C TRP A 120 4.34 18.37 -6.76
N ALA A 121 5.50 17.80 -7.07
CA ALA A 121 6.79 18.46 -6.93
C ALA A 121 7.62 18.26 -8.20
N PRO A 122 8.35 19.28 -8.68
CA PRO A 122 9.41 19.02 -9.64
C PRO A 122 10.46 18.09 -9.02
N ALA A 123 10.98 17.15 -9.80
CA ALA A 123 11.99 16.20 -9.34
C ALA A 123 13.16 16.15 -10.32
N GLU A 124 14.34 15.78 -9.82
CA GLU A 124 15.51 15.53 -10.67
C GLU A 124 15.27 14.34 -11.60
N PRO A 125 15.84 14.30 -12.82
CA PRO A 125 15.60 13.20 -13.77
C PRO A 125 15.94 11.80 -13.22
N SER A 126 16.90 11.72 -12.29
CA SER A 126 17.32 10.48 -11.64
C SER A 126 16.46 10.08 -10.43
N PHE A 127 15.53 10.93 -9.99
CA PHE A 127 14.71 10.67 -8.81
C PHE A 127 13.77 9.49 -9.03
N SER A 128 13.79 8.54 -8.09
CA SER A 128 12.88 7.41 -8.05
C SER A 128 12.07 7.44 -6.77
N ALA A 129 10.75 7.59 -6.90
CA ALA A 129 9.83 7.48 -5.77
C ALA A 129 9.98 6.15 -5.00
N ARG A 130 10.52 5.11 -5.65
CA ARG A 130 10.78 3.81 -5.03
C ARG A 130 12.05 3.83 -4.18
N PHE A 131 13.17 4.21 -4.80
CA PHE A 131 14.51 4.03 -4.23
C PHE A 131 14.93 5.18 -3.32
N ASP A 132 14.45 6.40 -3.57
CA ASP A 132 14.82 7.59 -2.79
C ASP A 132 13.91 7.83 -1.57
N CYS A 133 12.89 7.00 -1.38
CA CYS A 133 12.02 7.09 -0.22
C CYS A 133 12.73 6.58 1.04
N GLN A 134 12.84 7.45 2.04
CA GLN A 134 13.56 7.22 3.30
C GLN A 134 12.77 6.38 4.30
N ALA A 135 11.46 6.62 4.38
CA ALA A 135 10.57 5.91 5.28
C ALA A 135 9.12 5.92 4.77
N ARG A 136 8.38 4.87 5.11
CA ARG A 136 6.93 4.80 4.93
C ARG A 136 6.26 4.69 6.29
N THR A 137 5.16 5.40 6.44
CA THR A 137 4.29 5.33 7.61
C THR A 137 2.99 4.65 7.22
N TYR A 138 2.66 3.56 7.90
CA TYR A 138 1.36 2.92 7.79
C TYR A 138 0.53 3.21 9.02
N ARG A 139 -0.76 3.46 8.82
CA ARG A 139 -1.76 3.53 9.89
C ARG A 139 -2.76 2.40 9.73
N TYR A 140 -3.12 1.77 10.85
CA TYR A 140 -4.16 0.76 10.92
C TYR A 140 -5.21 1.20 11.95
N PHE A 141 -6.44 1.42 11.48
CA PHE A 141 -7.55 1.84 12.33
C PHE A 141 -8.32 0.62 12.85
N LEU A 142 -8.63 0.56 14.14
CA LEU A 142 -9.33 -0.59 14.72
C LEU A 142 -10.19 -0.17 15.91
N PRO A 143 -11.37 -0.77 16.12
CA PRO A 143 -12.08 -0.61 17.39
C PRO A 143 -11.26 -1.19 18.54
N LYS A 144 -11.43 -0.62 19.73
CA LYS A 144 -10.83 -1.10 20.97
C LYS A 144 -11.40 -2.46 21.38
N GLY A 145 -12.71 -2.65 21.23
CA GLY A 145 -13.40 -3.91 21.55
C GLY A 145 -13.01 -4.46 22.92
N ASN A 146 -12.58 -5.72 22.92
CA ASN A 146 -12.05 -6.45 24.07
C ASN A 146 -10.51 -6.43 24.16
N LEU A 147 -9.83 -5.57 23.40
CA LEU A 147 -8.38 -5.57 23.31
C LEU A 147 -7.73 -4.94 24.54
N VAL A 148 -6.76 -5.64 25.12
CA VAL A 148 -5.85 -5.13 26.13
C VAL A 148 -4.75 -4.31 25.44
N VAL A 149 -5.05 -3.02 25.22
CA VAL A 149 -4.21 -2.05 24.49
C VAL A 149 -2.76 -2.03 25.01
N GLN A 150 -2.57 -2.14 26.33
CA GLN A 150 -1.23 -2.12 26.93
C GLN A 150 -0.34 -3.29 26.47
N ARG A 151 -0.90 -4.51 26.38
CA ARG A 151 -0.18 -5.68 25.88
C ARG A 151 0.16 -5.54 24.40
N MET A 152 -0.73 -4.93 23.61
CA MET A 152 -0.45 -4.60 22.21
C MET A 152 0.70 -3.60 22.09
N ARG A 153 0.74 -2.57 22.95
CA ARG A 153 1.85 -1.60 22.98
C ARG A 153 3.18 -2.27 23.32
N GLU A 154 3.18 -3.17 24.31
CA GLU A 154 4.38 -3.94 24.69
C GLU A 154 4.87 -4.81 23.54
N ALA A 155 3.99 -5.55 22.89
CA ALA A 155 4.33 -6.38 21.75
C ALA A 155 4.81 -5.57 20.53
N ALA A 156 4.18 -4.43 20.26
CA ALA A 156 4.54 -3.57 19.13
C ALA A 156 5.95 -2.99 19.30
N LYS A 157 6.35 -2.60 20.52
CA LYS A 157 7.71 -2.10 20.81
C LYS A 157 8.81 -3.11 20.46
N LEU A 158 8.54 -4.40 20.60
CA LEU A 158 9.50 -5.46 20.26
C LEU A 158 9.79 -5.56 18.75
N LEU A 159 8.97 -4.93 17.91
CA LEU A 159 9.16 -4.88 16.46
C LEU A 159 10.22 -3.85 16.04
N VAL A 160 10.49 -2.84 16.88
CA VAL A 160 11.40 -1.74 16.57
C VAL A 160 12.83 -2.25 16.45
N GLY A 161 13.56 -1.76 15.45
CA GLY A 161 14.91 -2.21 15.12
C GLY A 161 14.99 -2.95 13.80
N GLU A 162 16.12 -3.60 13.56
CA GLU A 162 16.40 -4.39 12.36
C GLU A 162 16.27 -5.87 12.68
N HIS A 163 15.33 -6.55 12.00
CA HIS A 163 15.01 -7.96 12.26
C HIS A 163 14.67 -8.70 10.97
N ASP A 164 14.75 -10.03 10.99
CA ASP A 164 14.22 -10.88 9.92
C ASP A 164 12.72 -11.13 10.11
N PHE A 165 11.90 -10.59 9.21
CA PHE A 165 10.44 -10.64 9.29
C PHE A 165 9.83 -11.80 8.50
N ARG A 166 10.57 -12.85 8.12
CA ARG A 166 10.04 -13.98 7.32
C ARG A 166 8.82 -14.66 7.94
N ASN A 167 8.76 -14.71 9.27
CA ASN A 167 7.63 -15.27 10.02
C ASN A 167 6.46 -14.29 10.15
N LEU A 168 6.65 -13.03 9.77
CA LEU A 168 5.70 -11.93 9.87
C LEU A 168 5.40 -11.30 8.49
N CYS A 169 5.56 -12.05 7.41
CA CYS A 169 5.21 -11.62 6.05
C CYS A 169 4.77 -12.81 5.19
N LYS A 170 4.37 -12.56 3.94
CA LYS A 170 4.25 -13.63 2.93
C LYS A 170 5.58 -13.77 2.18
N MET A 171 6.19 -14.95 2.27
CA MET A 171 7.47 -15.22 1.61
C MET A 171 7.31 -15.26 0.09
N ASP A 172 7.87 -14.26 -0.58
CA ASP A 172 7.77 -14.07 -2.04
C ASP A 172 9.03 -14.54 -2.80
N VAL A 173 9.43 -15.79 -2.57
CA VAL A 173 10.65 -16.36 -3.17
C VAL A 173 10.54 -16.48 -4.69
N GLY A 174 9.33 -16.66 -5.22
CA GLY A 174 9.07 -16.74 -6.66
C GLY A 174 9.49 -15.46 -7.41
N ASN A 175 9.29 -14.30 -6.80
CA ASN A 175 9.72 -13.00 -7.33
C ASN A 175 11.19 -12.66 -6.98
N GLY A 176 11.98 -13.64 -6.54
CA GLY A 176 13.40 -13.48 -6.25
C GLY A 176 13.72 -12.82 -4.91
N VAL A 177 12.75 -12.67 -4.01
CA VAL A 177 13.01 -12.14 -2.67
C VAL A 177 13.70 -13.19 -1.81
N THR A 178 14.94 -12.91 -1.41
CA THR A 178 15.76 -13.80 -0.57
C THR A 178 16.15 -13.17 0.78
N ARG A 179 16.02 -11.84 0.92
CA ARG A 179 16.33 -11.11 2.15
C ARG A 179 15.07 -10.53 2.79
N TYR A 180 14.76 -11.03 3.98
CA TYR A 180 13.58 -10.67 4.79
C TYR A 180 13.92 -9.74 5.96
N VAL A 181 15.15 -9.23 6.00
CA VAL A 181 15.55 -8.23 6.98
C VAL A 181 14.94 -6.88 6.63
N ARG A 182 14.24 -6.27 7.58
CA ARG A 182 13.69 -4.90 7.47
C ARG A 182 13.94 -4.14 8.76
N ARG A 183 13.90 -2.81 8.68
CA ARG A 183 14.06 -1.92 9.82
C ARG A 183 12.77 -1.16 10.09
N ILE A 184 12.19 -1.38 11.26
CA ILE A 184 11.09 -0.59 11.80
C ILE A 184 11.70 0.50 12.68
N LEU A 185 11.30 1.74 12.42
CA LEU A 185 11.82 2.94 13.08
C LEU A 185 11.02 3.25 14.35
N SER A 186 9.70 3.14 14.28
CA SER A 186 8.82 3.35 15.43
C SER A 186 7.49 2.63 15.27
N THR A 187 6.85 2.39 16.42
CA THR A 187 5.49 1.87 16.51
C THR A 187 4.75 2.62 17.60
N GLU A 188 3.59 3.18 17.30
CA GLU A 188 2.78 3.94 18.25
C GLU A 188 1.32 3.49 18.18
N LEU A 189 0.64 3.42 19.32
CA LEU A 189 -0.77 3.05 19.40
C LEU A 189 -1.55 4.14 20.10
N TYR A 190 -2.23 4.95 19.30
CA TYR A 190 -2.99 6.11 19.72
C TYR A 190 -4.45 5.73 20.01
N ASP A 191 -4.97 6.31 21.08
CA ASP A 191 -6.40 6.33 21.36
C ASP A 191 -7.05 7.39 20.44
N GLY A 192 -8.12 7.02 19.74
CA GLY A 192 -8.93 7.95 18.96
C GLY A 192 -9.77 8.87 19.85
N GLU A 193 -10.51 9.79 19.23
CA GLU A 193 -11.38 10.70 19.96
C GLU A 193 -12.37 9.91 20.85
N PRO A 194 -12.56 10.31 22.12
CA PRO A 194 -13.52 9.66 22.99
C PRO A 194 -14.95 9.87 22.45
N GLU A 195 -15.60 8.79 22.04
CA GLU A 195 -16.98 8.84 21.57
C GLU A 195 -17.99 8.71 22.74
N GLY A 196 -18.54 9.84 23.20
CA GLY A 196 -19.72 9.90 24.09
C GLY A 196 -19.44 10.09 25.58
N ASP A 197 -20.49 9.96 26.39
CA ASP A 197 -20.48 10.19 27.84
C ASP A 197 -19.67 9.11 28.59
N GLY A 198 -18.39 9.40 28.83
CA GLY A 198 -17.74 9.07 30.11
C GLY A 198 -17.45 7.61 30.43
N GLY A 199 -17.20 6.75 29.45
CA GLY A 199 -16.72 5.38 29.70
C GLY A 199 -15.88 4.82 28.55
N SER A 200 -14.93 3.93 28.87
CA SER A 200 -14.11 3.18 27.91
C SER A 200 -15.00 2.20 27.11
N SER A 201 -15.72 2.74 26.14
CA SER A 201 -16.60 1.99 25.23
C SER A 201 -15.77 1.12 24.28
N GLY A 202 -16.15 -0.14 24.09
CA GLY A 202 -15.53 -1.03 23.09
C GLY A 202 -15.62 -0.50 21.65
N TYR A 203 -16.44 0.53 21.41
CA TYR A 203 -16.57 1.24 20.13
C TYR A 203 -15.54 2.38 19.95
N GLN A 204 -14.73 2.68 20.97
CA GLN A 204 -13.63 3.64 20.82
C GLN A 204 -12.68 3.16 19.72
N MET A 205 -12.35 4.02 18.77
CA MET A 205 -11.38 3.70 17.73
C MET A 205 -9.95 3.92 18.23
N LEU A 206 -9.04 3.08 17.76
CA LEU A 206 -7.60 3.15 17.97
C LEU A 206 -6.90 3.33 16.61
N CYS A 207 -5.69 3.87 16.64
CA CYS A 207 -4.82 3.96 15.47
C CYS A 207 -3.44 3.41 15.81
N LEU A 208 -3.08 2.27 15.21
CA LEU A 208 -1.72 1.76 15.22
C LEU A 208 -0.94 2.43 14.08
N GLU A 209 0.12 3.15 14.41
CA GLU A 209 1.08 3.69 13.46
C GLU A 209 2.37 2.87 13.47
N ILE A 210 2.85 2.48 12.30
CA ILE A 210 4.13 1.78 12.12
C ILE A 210 4.94 2.52 11.07
N VAL A 211 6.14 2.95 11.45
CA VAL A 211 7.08 3.64 10.55
C VAL A 211 8.26 2.71 10.28
N GLY A 212 8.61 2.54 9.01
CA GLY A 212 9.73 1.69 8.61
C GLY A 212 10.37 2.15 7.32
N GLN A 213 11.61 1.74 7.08
CA GLN A 213 12.32 2.12 5.84
C GLN A 213 11.68 1.47 4.60
N ALA A 214 11.33 0.19 4.72
CA ALA A 214 10.62 -0.57 3.71
C ALA A 214 9.86 -1.73 4.37
N PHE A 215 8.84 -2.23 3.69
CA PHE A 215 8.02 -3.36 4.16
C PHE A 215 8.02 -4.50 3.13
N LEU A 216 7.95 -5.73 3.62
CA LEU A 216 7.77 -6.95 2.83
C LEU A 216 6.29 -7.15 2.48
N TRP A 217 6.03 -8.07 1.54
CA TRP A 217 4.68 -8.41 1.14
C TRP A 217 3.85 -8.91 2.33
N HIS A 218 2.69 -8.28 2.54
CA HIS A 218 1.76 -8.51 3.66
C HIS A 218 2.36 -8.29 5.07
N GLN A 219 3.53 -7.66 5.22
CA GLN A 219 4.21 -7.57 6.52
C GLN A 219 3.38 -6.87 7.58
N VAL A 220 2.84 -5.69 7.26
CA VAL A 220 2.06 -4.90 8.23
C VAL A 220 0.80 -5.63 8.67
N ARG A 221 0.07 -6.27 7.74
CA ARG A 221 -1.13 -7.05 8.07
C ARG A 221 -0.82 -8.28 8.91
N CYS A 222 0.32 -8.93 8.66
CA CYS A 222 0.80 -10.04 9.49
C CYS A 222 1.15 -9.56 10.90
N ILE A 223 1.86 -8.44 11.04
CA ILE A 223 2.16 -7.81 12.33
C ILE A 223 0.87 -7.54 13.10
N VAL A 224 -0.09 -6.83 12.46
CA VAL A 224 -1.37 -6.50 13.10
C VAL A 224 -2.11 -7.76 13.55
N ALA A 225 -2.08 -8.84 12.76
CA ALA A 225 -2.72 -10.10 13.16
C ALA A 225 -2.14 -10.64 14.48
N ILE A 226 -0.82 -10.62 14.65
CA ILE A 226 -0.18 -11.06 15.89
C ILE A 226 -0.53 -10.12 17.05
N LEU A 227 -0.51 -8.80 16.82
CA LEU A 227 -0.87 -7.83 17.84
C LEU A 227 -2.33 -7.98 18.29
N LEU A 228 -3.26 -8.31 17.39
CA LEU A 228 -4.66 -8.60 17.74
C LEU A 228 -4.75 -9.83 18.64
N LEU A 229 -4.01 -10.91 18.34
CA LEU A 229 -3.97 -12.11 19.20
C LEU A 229 -3.42 -11.78 20.60
N VAL A 230 -2.38 -10.94 20.69
CA VAL A 230 -1.84 -10.47 21.98
C VAL A 230 -2.86 -9.60 22.73
N GLY A 231 -3.52 -8.67 22.02
CA GLY A 231 -4.55 -7.80 22.57
C GLY A 231 -5.76 -8.56 23.09
N GLN A 232 -6.14 -9.66 22.43
CA GLN A 232 -7.19 -10.57 22.89
C GLN A 232 -6.76 -11.47 24.07
N GLY A 233 -5.50 -11.40 24.52
CA GLY A 233 -4.96 -12.26 25.57
C GLY A 233 -4.74 -13.71 25.15
N LEU A 234 -4.77 -14.00 23.84
CA LEU A 234 -4.55 -15.34 23.29
C LEU A 234 -3.05 -15.66 23.16
N GLU A 235 -2.22 -14.63 23.09
CA GLU A 235 -0.76 -14.72 23.07
C GLU A 235 -0.13 -13.73 24.05
N GLU A 236 1.07 -14.04 24.51
CA GLU A 236 1.90 -13.12 25.29
C GLU A 236 2.69 -12.17 24.38
N PRO A 237 3.00 -10.92 24.80
CA PRO A 237 3.77 -9.97 24.00
C PRO A 237 5.08 -10.52 23.43
N GLU A 238 5.78 -11.36 24.20
CA GLU A 238 7.06 -11.97 23.83
C GLU A 238 6.96 -12.92 22.62
N VAL A 239 5.76 -13.32 22.20
CA VAL A 239 5.58 -14.09 20.96
C VAL A 239 6.18 -13.36 19.76
N VAL A 240 6.15 -12.02 19.76
CA VAL A 240 6.78 -11.21 18.71
C VAL A 240 8.28 -11.48 18.65
N SER A 241 8.98 -11.43 19.79
CA SER A 241 10.42 -11.72 19.84
C SER A 241 10.73 -13.15 19.38
N LYS A 242 9.91 -14.12 19.77
CA LYS A 242 10.07 -15.53 19.34
C LYS A 242 9.90 -15.70 17.84
N LEU A 243 8.95 -14.99 17.23
CA LEU A 243 8.73 -15.03 15.78
C LEU A 243 9.85 -14.32 14.99
N LEU A 244 10.49 -13.30 15.57
CA LEU A 244 11.65 -12.62 14.98
C LEU A 244 12.95 -13.43 15.13
N ASP A 245 13.03 -14.33 16.13
CA ASP A 245 14.11 -15.28 16.30
C ASP A 245 13.98 -16.46 15.32
N VAL A 246 14.52 -16.26 14.11
CA VAL A 246 14.52 -17.25 13.03
C VAL A 246 15.50 -18.40 13.26
N GLU A 247 16.41 -18.30 14.24
CA GLU A 247 17.31 -19.41 14.59
C GLU A 247 16.56 -20.44 15.45
N ALA A 248 15.82 -19.96 16.46
CA ALA A 248 14.98 -20.81 17.29
C ALA A 248 13.69 -21.25 16.57
N HIS A 249 13.12 -20.38 15.72
CA HIS A 249 11.85 -20.61 15.02
C HIS A 249 12.01 -20.36 13.50
N PRO A 250 12.67 -21.26 12.76
CA PRO A 250 13.02 -21.05 11.35
C PRO A 250 11.82 -21.07 10.39
N CYS A 251 10.69 -21.60 10.85
CA CYS A 251 9.52 -21.87 10.02
C CYS A 251 8.31 -21.06 10.50
N LYS A 252 7.65 -20.38 9.56
CA LYS A 252 6.49 -19.53 9.84
C LYS A 252 5.30 -20.37 10.31
N PRO A 253 4.70 -20.11 11.48
CA PRO A 253 3.46 -20.78 11.89
C PRO A 253 2.27 -20.32 11.05
N GLN A 254 1.27 -21.19 10.92
CA GLN A 254 0.03 -20.86 10.22
C GLN A 254 -0.85 -19.89 11.03
N TYR A 255 -1.17 -18.74 10.45
CA TYR A 255 -2.14 -17.78 10.99
C TYR A 255 -2.76 -16.93 9.87
N GLY A 256 -3.98 -16.45 10.12
CA GLY A 256 -4.71 -15.55 9.24
C GLY A 256 -4.17 -14.12 9.32
N MET A 257 -4.26 -13.37 8.23
CA MET A 257 -3.81 -11.98 8.19
C MET A 257 -4.90 -11.05 8.67
N ALA A 258 -4.50 -9.88 9.16
CA ALA A 258 -5.45 -8.83 9.49
C ALA A 258 -6.15 -8.32 8.22
N SER A 259 -7.37 -7.80 8.35
CA SER A 259 -8.14 -7.21 7.25
C SER A 259 -7.34 -6.12 6.53
N GLU A 260 -7.49 -6.04 5.21
CA GLU A 260 -6.86 -5.01 4.37
C GLU A 260 -7.50 -3.62 4.54
N ILE A 261 -8.82 -3.59 4.79
CA ILE A 261 -9.64 -2.38 4.72
C ILE A 261 -9.15 -1.27 5.67
N PRO A 262 -8.74 -1.58 6.92
CA PRO A 262 -8.34 -0.53 7.86
C PRO A 262 -6.89 -0.07 7.69
N LEU A 263 -6.12 -0.67 6.78
CA LEU A 263 -4.74 -0.33 6.54
C LEU A 263 -4.62 0.82 5.53
N VAL A 264 -3.82 1.82 5.88
CA VAL A 264 -3.56 3.00 5.06
C VAL A 264 -2.06 3.24 4.94
N LEU A 265 -1.53 3.32 3.72
CA LEU A 265 -0.23 3.95 3.48
C LEU A 265 -0.38 5.46 3.71
N TYR A 266 0.07 5.92 4.87
CA TYR A 266 -0.26 7.25 5.36
C TYR A 266 0.75 8.31 4.94
N ASP A 267 2.04 7.99 4.98
CA ASP A 267 3.10 8.92 4.56
C ASP A 267 4.27 8.21 3.86
N CYS A 268 4.93 8.95 2.97
CA CYS A 268 6.17 8.57 2.31
C CYS A 268 7.15 9.74 2.39
N GLN A 269 8.29 9.52 3.04
CA GLN A 269 9.29 10.56 3.30
C GLN A 269 10.35 10.60 2.21
N PHE A 270 10.66 11.81 1.75
CA PHE A 270 11.64 12.10 0.70
C PHE A 270 12.42 13.35 1.06
N GLU A 271 13.69 13.41 0.65
CA GLU A 271 14.49 14.62 0.71
C GLU A 271 14.43 15.37 -0.63
N GLY A 272 14.60 16.69 -0.61
CA GLY A 272 14.76 17.51 -1.82
C GLY A 272 13.50 17.74 -2.66
N LEU A 273 12.32 17.25 -2.23
CA LEU A 273 11.06 17.55 -2.91
C LEU A 273 10.36 18.78 -2.31
N ASP A 274 10.14 19.79 -3.15
CA ASP A 274 9.33 20.97 -2.82
C ASP A 274 7.88 20.78 -3.32
N TRP A 275 7.01 20.36 -2.40
CA TRP A 275 5.61 20.04 -2.71
C TRP A 275 4.78 21.29 -2.99
N ARG A 276 4.22 21.36 -4.19
CA ARG A 276 3.30 22.40 -4.64
C ARG A 276 1.87 21.96 -4.36
N TYR A 277 1.22 22.69 -3.46
CA TYR A 277 -0.18 22.51 -3.10
C TYR A 277 -1.03 23.61 -3.72
N ASP A 278 -2.25 23.25 -4.11
CA ASP A 278 -3.29 24.22 -4.50
C ASP A 278 -4.41 24.21 -3.45
N VAL A 279 -4.67 25.37 -2.85
CA VAL A 279 -5.67 25.52 -1.78
C VAL A 279 -7.09 25.23 -2.26
N ALA A 280 -7.44 25.63 -3.48
CA ALA A 280 -8.77 25.41 -4.04
C ALA A 280 -9.00 23.92 -4.32
N GLU A 281 -8.01 23.23 -4.87
CA GLU A 281 -8.07 21.78 -5.12
C GLU A 281 -8.11 21.00 -3.80
N LEU A 282 -7.27 21.32 -2.82
CA LEU A 282 -7.32 20.69 -1.49
C LEU A 282 -8.64 20.96 -0.76
N THR A 283 -9.24 22.14 -0.96
CA THR A 283 -10.57 22.45 -0.43
C THR A 283 -11.64 21.56 -1.08
N ALA A 284 -11.55 21.33 -2.39
CA ALA A 284 -12.47 20.44 -3.10
C ALA A 284 -12.32 18.99 -2.63
N VAL A 285 -11.09 18.51 -2.47
CA VAL A 285 -10.79 17.18 -1.92
C VAL A 285 -11.34 17.05 -0.49
N SER A 286 -11.12 18.04 0.37
CA SER A 286 -11.62 18.04 1.75
C SER A 286 -13.15 17.97 1.80
N LYS A 287 -13.85 18.78 0.99
CA LYS A 287 -15.31 18.73 0.86
C LYS A 287 -15.80 17.37 0.38
N HIS A 288 -15.07 16.73 -0.52
CA HIS A 288 -15.42 15.40 -1.01
C HIS A 288 -15.29 14.34 0.09
N LEU A 289 -14.16 14.32 0.81
CA LEU A 289 -13.93 13.41 1.93
C LEU A 289 -14.94 13.62 3.06
N GLN A 290 -15.30 14.86 3.37
CA GLN A 290 -16.35 15.19 4.36
C GLN A 290 -17.71 14.59 3.99
N LYS A 291 -18.07 14.59 2.70
CA LYS A 291 -19.33 13.96 2.25
C LYS A 291 -19.29 12.44 2.44
N LEU A 292 -18.20 11.79 2.03
CA LEU A 292 -18.03 10.35 2.21
C LEU A 292 -18.07 9.96 3.70
N TRP A 293 -17.33 10.70 4.53
CA TRP A 293 -17.32 10.52 5.98
C TRP A 293 -18.73 10.67 6.56
N MET A 294 -19.48 11.71 6.17
CA MET A 294 -20.84 11.93 6.66
C MET A 294 -21.75 10.73 6.35
N HIS A 295 -21.69 10.19 5.13
CA HIS A 295 -22.51 9.05 4.75
C HIS A 295 -22.23 7.81 5.60
N GLU A 296 -20.94 7.47 5.80
CA GLU A 296 -20.57 6.30 6.61
C GLU A 296 -20.79 6.53 8.10
N ARG A 297 -20.56 7.76 8.60
CA ARG A 297 -20.77 8.08 10.01
C ARG A 297 -22.26 8.03 10.39
N VAL A 298 -23.16 8.52 9.54
CA VAL A 298 -24.61 8.43 9.79
C VAL A 298 -25.05 6.97 9.88
N LYS A 299 -24.63 6.11 8.94
CA LYS A 299 -24.93 4.66 9.01
C LYS A 299 -24.37 4.03 10.29
N SER A 300 -23.13 4.37 10.64
CA SER A 300 -22.49 3.87 11.86
C SER A 300 -23.26 4.31 13.12
N GLU A 301 -23.74 5.55 13.19
CA GLU A 301 -24.51 6.03 14.34
C GLU A 301 -25.90 5.38 14.41
N MET A 302 -26.57 5.17 13.28
CA MET A 302 -27.84 4.42 13.23
C MET A 302 -27.66 3.01 13.80
N ILE A 303 -26.64 2.28 13.35
CA ILE A 303 -26.33 0.93 13.84
C ILE A 303 -25.99 0.99 15.34
N ARG A 304 -25.18 1.96 15.76
CA ARG A 304 -24.82 2.15 17.17
C ARG A 304 -26.03 2.42 18.06
N SER A 305 -27.02 3.20 17.59
CA SER A 305 -28.27 3.42 18.31
C SER A 305 -29.05 2.11 18.48
N MET A 306 -29.19 1.32 17.41
CA MET A 306 -29.85 0.01 17.47
C MET A 306 -29.13 -0.94 18.44
N LEU A 307 -27.80 -0.95 18.46
CA LEU A 307 -27.01 -1.76 19.40
C LEU A 307 -27.24 -1.35 20.86
N LYS A 308 -27.37 -0.05 21.14
CA LYS A 308 -27.71 0.45 22.49
C LYS A 308 -29.11 0.02 22.90
N ASP A 309 -30.09 0.14 22.02
CA ASP A 309 -31.47 -0.25 22.31
C ASP A 309 -31.57 -1.75 22.59
N ILE A 310 -30.86 -2.58 21.81
CA ILE A 310 -30.76 -4.03 22.04
C ILE A 310 -30.11 -4.34 23.40
N ALA A 311 -28.99 -3.68 23.73
CA ALA A 311 -28.32 -3.87 25.02
C ALA A 311 -29.18 -3.44 26.22
N GLY A 312 -30.11 -2.50 26.01
CA GLY A 312 -31.06 -2.04 27.03
C GLY A 312 -32.28 -2.96 27.24
N LEU A 313 -32.48 -4.00 26.42
CA LEU A 313 -33.59 -4.92 26.57
C LEU A 313 -33.47 -5.72 27.88
N PRO A 314 -34.57 -5.94 28.64
CA PRO A 314 -34.53 -6.68 29.91
C PRO A 314 -33.93 -8.09 29.79
N CYS A 315 -34.15 -8.78 28.67
CA CYS A 315 -33.58 -10.11 28.43
C CYS A 315 -32.07 -10.11 28.16
N MET A 316 -31.47 -8.95 27.86
CA MET A 316 -30.05 -8.76 27.64
C MET A 316 -29.31 -8.29 28.91
N ALA A 317 -30.03 -8.09 30.03
CA ALA A 317 -29.43 -7.64 31.28
C ALA A 317 -28.29 -8.56 31.74
N GLY A 318 -27.11 -7.98 31.97
CA GLY A 318 -25.91 -8.72 32.38
C GLY A 318 -25.20 -9.48 31.24
N THR A 319 -25.70 -9.42 30.00
CA THR A 319 -25.05 -10.02 28.83
C THR A 319 -24.14 -9.01 28.16
N GLU A 320 -22.84 -9.29 28.10
CA GLU A 320 -21.87 -8.47 27.36
C GLU A 320 -21.56 -9.12 26.00
N VAL A 321 -21.60 -8.33 24.92
CA VAL A 321 -21.29 -8.78 23.57
C VAL A 321 -20.13 -7.94 23.01
N LEU A 322 -18.97 -8.57 22.85
CA LEU A 322 -17.74 -7.95 22.35
C LEU A 322 -17.25 -8.64 21.08
N SER A 323 -17.84 -8.28 19.94
CA SER A 323 -17.50 -8.81 18.61
C SER A 323 -16.93 -7.75 17.66
N GLN A 324 -16.60 -6.55 18.16
CA GLN A 324 -16.19 -5.42 17.32
C GLN A 324 -14.90 -5.70 16.54
N CYS A 325 -14.02 -6.55 17.08
CA CYS A 325 -12.73 -6.90 16.47
C CYS A 325 -12.78 -8.16 15.59
N ASP A 326 -13.86 -8.94 15.61
CA ASP A 326 -13.94 -10.23 14.92
C ASP A 326 -13.69 -10.12 13.41
N PRO A 327 -14.21 -9.10 12.68
CA PRO A 327 -13.96 -8.95 11.25
C PRO A 327 -12.51 -8.59 10.89
N LEU A 328 -11.67 -8.23 11.88
CA LEU A 328 -10.30 -7.79 11.63
C LEU A 328 -9.34 -8.95 11.36
N LEU A 329 -9.67 -10.19 11.72
CA LEU A 329 -8.84 -11.36 11.42
C LEU A 329 -9.52 -12.21 10.36
N SER A 330 -8.85 -12.41 9.22
CA SER A 330 -9.37 -13.27 8.17
C SER A 330 -9.15 -14.76 8.49
N GLY A 331 -10.15 -15.59 8.23
CA GLY A 331 -10.04 -17.05 8.28
C GLY A 331 -10.98 -17.71 9.28
N PRO A 332 -11.06 -19.06 9.29
CA PRO A 332 -11.92 -19.80 10.21
C PRO A 332 -11.43 -19.64 11.65
N THR A 333 -12.34 -19.22 12.54
CA THR A 333 -12.09 -19.21 13.98
C THR A 333 -12.20 -20.64 14.51
N ALA A 334 -11.07 -21.19 14.98
CA ALA A 334 -11.08 -22.48 15.65
C ALA A 334 -11.86 -22.37 16.97
N ARG A 335 -12.69 -23.38 17.28
CA ARG A 335 -13.44 -23.43 18.55
C ARG A 335 -12.53 -23.40 19.78
N VAL A 336 -11.30 -23.92 19.65
CA VAL A 336 -10.27 -23.89 20.68
C VAL A 336 -9.05 -23.22 20.10
N TYR A 337 -8.58 -22.18 20.79
CA TYR A 337 -7.37 -21.48 20.39
C TYR A 337 -6.13 -22.37 20.57
N ARG A 338 -5.28 -22.44 19.53
CA ARG A 338 -3.97 -23.09 19.61
C ARG A 338 -2.88 -22.02 19.56
N PRO A 339 -1.95 -21.97 20.54
CA PRO A 339 -0.84 -21.04 20.52
C PRO A 339 -0.01 -21.14 19.23
N LEU A 340 0.44 -20.02 18.69
CA LEU A 340 1.11 -19.87 17.40
C LEU A 340 2.28 -20.84 17.24
N LEU A 341 3.16 -20.92 18.23
CA LEU A 341 4.35 -21.77 18.20
C LEU A 341 4.05 -23.27 18.29
N GLN A 342 2.79 -23.63 18.58
CA GLN A 342 2.35 -25.02 18.56
C GLN A 342 1.67 -25.39 17.24
N ARG A 343 1.39 -24.43 16.34
CA ARG A 343 0.64 -24.69 15.09
C ARG A 343 1.51 -25.38 14.04
N PRO A 344 0.89 -25.99 13.01
CA PRO A 344 1.61 -26.38 11.82
C PRO A 344 2.38 -25.18 11.24
N VAL A 345 3.58 -25.43 10.75
CA VAL A 345 4.46 -24.42 10.15
C VAL A 345 4.54 -24.62 8.64
N CYS A 346 4.88 -23.56 7.93
CA CYS A 346 5.26 -23.61 6.52
C CYS A 346 6.68 -24.14 6.35
N ASP A 347 7.03 -24.55 5.12
CA ASP A 347 8.41 -24.81 4.71
C ASP A 347 9.35 -23.65 5.04
N SER A 348 10.60 -23.99 5.37
CA SER A 348 11.65 -23.02 5.67
C SER A 348 11.97 -22.15 4.44
N LEU A 349 12.64 -21.02 4.67
CA LEU A 349 13.11 -20.17 3.57
C LEU A 349 14.04 -20.94 2.63
N GLU A 350 14.98 -21.70 3.19
CA GLU A 350 16.00 -22.46 2.48
C GLU A 350 15.36 -23.60 1.66
N GLU A 351 14.30 -24.24 2.17
CA GLU A 351 13.49 -25.21 1.43
C GLU A 351 12.77 -24.56 0.24
N ARG A 352 12.12 -23.42 0.46
CA ARG A 352 11.44 -22.68 -0.62
C ARG A 352 12.42 -22.21 -1.69
N VAL A 353 13.58 -21.68 -1.31
CA VAL A 353 14.63 -21.26 -2.25
C VAL A 353 15.11 -22.45 -3.08
N ARG A 354 15.37 -23.61 -2.46
CA ARG A 354 15.74 -24.83 -3.19
C ARG A 354 14.65 -25.28 -4.17
N HIS A 355 13.38 -25.24 -3.75
CA HIS A 355 12.23 -25.59 -4.59
C HIS A 355 12.14 -24.68 -5.84
N PHE A 356 12.20 -23.36 -5.67
CA PHE A 356 12.13 -22.42 -6.80
C PHE A 356 13.38 -22.45 -7.68
N ALA A 357 14.57 -22.66 -7.10
CA ALA A 357 15.79 -22.84 -7.88
C ALA A 357 15.73 -24.11 -8.75
N LYS A 358 15.16 -25.20 -8.23
CA LYS A 358 14.93 -26.43 -9.01
C LYS A 358 13.92 -26.18 -10.13
N ARG A 359 12.80 -25.50 -9.86
CA ARG A 359 11.80 -25.15 -10.88
C ARG A 359 12.38 -24.29 -12.00
N ARG A 360 13.13 -23.23 -11.66
CA ARG A 360 13.81 -22.39 -12.66
C ARG A 360 14.81 -23.17 -13.52
N LYS A 361 15.50 -24.17 -12.94
CA LYS A 361 16.40 -25.05 -13.70
C LYS A 361 15.64 -25.98 -14.65
N ILE A 362 14.48 -26.48 -14.26
CA ILE A 362 13.61 -27.32 -15.11
C ILE A 362 13.05 -26.47 -16.27
N GLU A 363 12.53 -25.28 -15.98
CA GLU A 363 12.05 -24.34 -17.00
C GLU A 363 13.17 -23.93 -17.98
N ALA A 364 14.41 -23.80 -17.51
CA ALA A 364 15.58 -23.54 -18.36
C ALA A 364 16.06 -24.77 -19.16
N SER A 365 15.82 -26.00 -18.69
CA SER A 365 16.18 -27.22 -19.41
C SER A 365 15.13 -27.61 -20.47
N ASP A 366 13.86 -27.33 -20.21
CA ASP A 366 12.75 -27.60 -21.14
C ASP A 366 12.67 -26.57 -22.28
N GLY A 367 13.45 -25.47 -22.19
CA GLY A 367 13.60 -24.46 -23.25
C GLY A 367 14.80 -24.67 -24.19
N LEU A 368 15.49 -25.80 -24.09
CA LEU A 368 16.60 -26.17 -24.98
C LEU A 368 16.12 -27.22 -25.99
N ASP A 369 15.57 -26.76 -27.12
CA ASP A 369 15.32 -27.60 -28.30
C ASP A 369 16.64 -27.95 -29.03
N GLU A 370 16.65 -29.09 -29.73
CA GLU A 370 17.80 -29.88 -30.23
C GLU A 370 18.78 -29.22 -31.23
N ASP A 371 18.65 -27.94 -31.58
CA ASP A 371 19.60 -27.26 -32.48
C ASP A 371 20.55 -26.35 -31.70
N GLY A 372 21.69 -26.92 -31.29
CA GLY A 372 22.75 -26.27 -30.53
C GLY A 372 23.37 -25.03 -31.19
N ARG A 373 22.71 -23.87 -31.05
CA ARG A 373 23.31 -22.54 -31.24
C ARG A 373 22.98 -21.66 -30.05
N GLY A 374 23.91 -21.61 -29.10
CA GLY A 374 23.81 -20.73 -27.94
C GLY A 374 23.88 -19.26 -28.36
N ALA A 375 22.83 -18.50 -28.06
CA ALA A 375 22.90 -17.04 -28.03
C ALA A 375 23.52 -16.61 -26.69
N GLU A 376 24.61 -15.86 -26.78
CA GLU A 376 25.31 -15.27 -25.66
C GLU A 376 24.43 -14.18 -25.02
N VAL A 377 23.86 -14.46 -23.83
CA VAL A 377 23.04 -13.49 -23.08
C VAL A 377 23.97 -12.65 -22.20
N ASP A 378 24.10 -11.37 -22.55
CA ASP A 378 24.82 -10.36 -21.78
C ASP A 378 24.18 -10.18 -20.39
N ARG A 379 24.97 -10.49 -19.35
CA ARG A 379 24.57 -10.46 -17.93
C ARG A 379 24.72 -9.06 -17.36
N ARG A 380 23.89 -8.10 -17.78
CA ARG A 380 23.79 -6.78 -17.12
C ARG A 380 22.38 -6.20 -17.15
N GLN A 381 21.38 -6.94 -16.67
CA GLN A 381 20.11 -6.37 -16.21
C GLN A 381 19.48 -7.31 -15.18
N GLY A 382 19.32 -6.83 -13.94
CA GLY A 382 18.42 -7.45 -12.95
C GLY A 382 16.97 -7.37 -13.45
N PRO A 383 16.03 -8.12 -12.84
CA PRO A 383 14.76 -8.43 -13.48
C PRO A 383 13.99 -7.15 -13.80
N MET A 384 13.92 -6.84 -15.10
CA MET A 384 13.03 -5.85 -15.66
C MET A 384 11.62 -6.44 -15.71
N ASP A 385 10.67 -5.61 -15.28
CA ASP A 385 9.26 -5.68 -15.64
C ASP A 385 9.18 -5.75 -17.17
N VAL A 386 9.00 -6.95 -17.73
CA VAL A 386 8.64 -7.15 -19.14
C VAL A 386 7.40 -8.01 -19.16
N ALA A 387 6.25 -7.35 -19.21
CA ALA A 387 5.00 -7.92 -19.70
C ALA A 387 4.25 -6.82 -20.44
N MET A 388 4.65 -6.59 -21.69
CA MET A 388 3.83 -5.93 -22.70
C MET A 388 4.35 -6.37 -24.06
N ASP A 389 3.60 -7.22 -24.76
CA ASP A 389 3.01 -6.85 -26.05
C ASP A 389 2.05 -7.89 -26.64
N ALA A 390 1.19 -7.35 -27.51
CA ALA A 390 0.35 -8.01 -28.53
C ALA A 390 -1.00 -8.62 -28.10
N ALA A 391 -2.08 -7.84 -28.22
CA ALA A 391 -3.00 -7.92 -29.38
C ALA A 391 -4.23 -7.02 -29.21
N VAL A 392 -4.20 -5.84 -29.86
CA VAL A 392 -5.40 -5.20 -30.42
C VAL A 392 -5.32 -5.44 -31.92
N ASP A 393 -6.14 -6.36 -32.42
CA ASP A 393 -6.79 -6.31 -33.74
C ASP A 393 -7.51 -7.64 -33.97
N VAL A 394 -8.83 -7.67 -33.75
CA VAL A 394 -9.85 -8.10 -34.74
C VAL A 394 -11.20 -7.66 -34.18
N ALA A 395 -11.65 -6.47 -34.59
CA ALA A 395 -13.07 -6.17 -34.74
C ALA A 395 -13.40 -6.32 -36.24
N ASN A 396 -14.03 -7.44 -36.61
CA ASN A 396 -14.95 -7.56 -37.75
C ASN A 396 -15.36 -9.04 -37.91
N LYS A 397 -16.52 -9.40 -37.37
CA LYS A 397 -17.64 -10.04 -38.09
C LYS A 397 -18.72 -10.49 -37.12
N ASP A 398 -19.94 -10.06 -37.49
CA ASP A 398 -21.27 -10.47 -37.07
C ASP A 398 -21.81 -9.99 -35.71
#